data_AF-A0A820UGH8-F1
#
_entry.id   AF-A0A820UGH8-F1
#
_cell.length_a   1.000
_cell.length_b   1.000
_cell.length_c   1.000
_cell.angle_alpha   90.00
_cell.angle_beta   90.00
_cell.angle_gamma   90.00
#
_symmetry.space_group_name_H-M   'P 1'
#
loop_
_entity.id
_entity.type
_entity.pdbx_description
1 polymer ?
#
loop_
_entity_poly.entity_id
_entity_poly.type
_entity_poly.pdbx_seq_one_letter_code
_entity_poly.pdbx_strand_id
1 'polypeptide(L)'
;MRSHAKIFFQPIVELVISSYDDVPHSYFLYLISIIIDEYGNDQDLKSSIIVMIEHLTTKTFSILNKPDGFKENSDLVDFYRLSSRLLQRCPLEYRKSSVIQPIIEQIIPNCHLEHRDASSKIKNKSELSEIRSLSMSLCETYISNLLTALIRAIVISHVPSSIRSSISEFVCEIKIYMSDKFPQWLQKSLTEIPRTSKNGLVEIVTSKQHEQFYKALCESDTQSSTIDYELETFAKLYR
;
A
#
# COMPACT_ATOMS: atom_id res chain seq x y z
N MET A 1 25.92 -24.20 9.20
CA MET A 1 25.86 -22.91 9.91
C MET A 1 24.45 -22.53 10.37
N ARG A 2 23.42 -22.52 9.52
CA ARG A 2 22.05 -22.08 9.90
C ARG A 2 21.42 -22.80 11.11
N SER A 3 21.65 -24.11 11.32
CA SER A 3 21.02 -24.82 12.45
C SER A 3 21.58 -24.44 13.83
N HIS A 4 22.85 -24.02 13.92
CA HIS A 4 23.48 -23.64 15.19
C HIS A 4 23.10 -22.22 15.60
N ALA A 5 22.72 -21.36 14.66
CA ALA A 5 22.27 -19.99 14.95
C ALA A 5 20.81 -19.93 15.43
N LYS A 6 19.99 -20.95 15.14
CA LYS A 6 18.58 -21.02 15.58
C LYS A 6 18.43 -20.94 17.11
N ILE A 7 19.39 -21.45 17.88
CA ILE A 7 19.33 -21.42 19.35
C ILE A 7 19.33 -19.98 19.90
N PHE A 8 19.85 -19.03 19.13
CA PHE A 8 19.87 -17.61 19.49
C PHE A 8 18.64 -16.85 18.98
N PHE A 9 17.79 -17.47 18.16
CA PHE A 9 16.62 -16.81 17.58
C PHE A 9 15.70 -16.24 18.67
N GLN A 10 15.28 -17.09 19.61
CA GLN A 10 14.36 -16.68 20.66
C GLN A 10 14.97 -15.59 21.59
N PRO A 11 16.22 -15.74 22.09
CA PRO A 11 16.88 -14.66 22.83
C PRO A 11 17.00 -13.34 22.05
N ILE A 12 17.26 -13.40 20.74
CA ILE A 12 17.35 -12.20 19.90
C ILE A 12 15.98 -11.53 19.75
N VAL A 13 14.92 -12.31 19.51
CA VAL A 13 13.54 -11.77 19.41
C VAL A 13 13.14 -11.07 20.70
N GLU A 14 13.38 -11.70 21.85
CA GLU A 14 13.08 -11.12 23.17
C GLU A 14 13.87 -9.83 23.42
N LEU A 15 15.17 -9.82 23.09
CA LEU A 15 16.01 -8.64 23.22
C LEU A 15 15.53 -7.50 22.31
N VAL A 16 15.18 -7.79 21.06
CA VAL A 16 14.67 -6.81 20.11
C VAL A 16 13.35 -6.22 20.59
N ILE A 17 12.41 -7.05 21.05
CA ILE A 17 11.13 -6.58 21.60
C ILE A 17 11.36 -5.67 22.80
N SER A 18 12.14 -6.14 23.79
CA SER A 18 12.41 -5.36 25.01
C SER A 18 13.10 -4.04 24.70
N SER A 19 14.03 -4.02 23.75
CA SER A 19 14.78 -2.81 23.40
C SER A 19 13.91 -1.82 22.59
N TYR A 20 13.05 -2.34 21.72
CA TYR A 20 12.12 -1.53 20.94
C TYR A 20 11.01 -0.92 21.80
N ASP A 21 10.60 -1.62 22.86
CA ASP A 21 9.63 -1.09 23.84
C ASP A 21 10.20 0.10 24.63
N ASP A 22 11.50 0.07 24.95
CA ASP A 22 12.18 1.17 25.63
C ASP A 22 12.42 2.35 24.68
N VAL A 23 13.16 2.12 23.59
CA VAL A 23 13.46 3.15 22.60
C VAL A 23 13.22 2.64 21.16
N PRO A 24 12.07 2.98 20.57
CA PRO A 24 11.68 2.50 19.24
C PRO A 24 12.49 3.23 18.17
N HIS A 25 13.47 2.52 17.59
CA HIS A 25 14.30 3.02 16.51
C HIS A 25 14.17 2.18 15.23
N SER A 26 14.23 2.84 14.09
CA SER A 26 14.20 2.22 12.75
C SER A 26 15.27 1.14 12.51
N TYR A 27 16.43 1.20 13.17
CA TYR A 27 17.46 0.16 13.02
C TYR A 27 17.01 -1.21 13.54
N PHE A 28 16.10 -1.27 14.54
CA PHE A 28 15.52 -2.53 14.97
C PHE A 28 14.63 -3.11 13.87
N LEU A 29 13.82 -2.28 13.21
CA LEU A 29 12.99 -2.71 12.09
C LEU A 29 13.84 -3.27 10.94
N TYR A 30 14.99 -2.66 10.69
CA TYR A 30 15.99 -3.19 9.76
C TYR A 30 16.57 -4.54 10.22
N LEU A 31 16.95 -4.68 11.49
CA LEU A 31 17.44 -5.94 12.04
C LEU A 31 16.39 -7.07 11.91
N ILE A 32 15.13 -6.76 12.23
CA ILE A 32 14.01 -7.70 12.09
C ILE A 32 13.80 -8.10 10.63
N SER A 33 14.02 -7.17 9.71
CA SER A 33 13.96 -7.42 8.28
C SER A 33 14.97 -8.51 7.85
N ILE A 34 16.18 -8.50 8.44
CA ILE A 34 17.21 -9.53 8.22
C ILE A 34 16.78 -10.85 8.85
N ILE A 35 16.20 -10.83 10.06
CA ILE A 35 15.68 -12.02 10.73
C ILE A 35 14.60 -12.70 9.87
N ILE A 36 13.68 -11.92 9.28
CA ILE A 36 12.64 -12.43 8.38
C ILE A 36 13.26 -12.99 7.09
N ASP A 37 14.26 -12.33 6.53
CA ASP A 37 14.94 -12.82 5.32
C ASP A 37 15.67 -14.16 5.55
N GLU A 38 16.27 -14.36 6.72
CA GLU A 38 16.98 -15.61 7.06
C GLU A 38 16.04 -16.73 7.55
N TYR A 39 15.02 -16.41 8.35
CA TYR A 39 14.21 -17.40 9.08
C TYR A 39 12.73 -17.42 8.68
N GLY A 40 12.23 -16.51 7.84
CA GLY A 40 10.81 -16.43 7.50
C GLY A 40 10.26 -17.65 6.75
N ASN A 41 11.12 -18.43 6.09
CA ASN A 41 10.75 -19.70 5.47
C ASN A 41 10.79 -20.91 6.43
N ASP A 42 11.26 -20.71 7.66
CA ASP A 42 11.48 -21.78 8.64
C ASP A 42 10.21 -22.08 9.43
N GLN A 43 9.56 -23.22 9.14
CA GLN A 43 8.22 -23.54 9.66
C GLN A 43 8.12 -23.48 11.19
N ASP A 44 9.20 -23.82 11.90
CA ASP A 44 9.22 -23.81 13.37
C ASP A 44 9.26 -22.40 13.96
N LEU A 45 9.76 -21.42 13.20
CA LEU A 45 10.02 -20.06 13.69
C LEU A 45 8.99 -19.04 13.20
N LYS A 46 8.21 -19.36 12.16
CA LYS A 46 7.23 -18.43 11.59
C LYS A 46 6.23 -17.90 12.60
N SER A 47 5.71 -18.73 13.49
CA SER A 47 4.78 -18.30 14.53
C SER A 47 5.42 -17.26 15.46
N SER A 48 6.67 -17.48 15.89
CA SER A 48 7.42 -16.53 16.71
C SER A 48 7.75 -15.23 15.97
N ILE A 49 8.03 -15.31 14.66
CA ILE A 49 8.17 -14.12 13.81
C ILE A 49 6.88 -13.32 13.80
N ILE A 50 5.72 -13.96 13.62
CA ILE A 50 4.43 -13.25 13.63
C ILE A 50 4.16 -12.58 14.97
N VAL A 51 4.34 -13.29 16.09
CA VAL A 51 4.16 -12.70 17.44
C VAL A 51 5.04 -11.47 17.64
N MET A 52 6.30 -11.53 17.21
CA MET A 52 7.21 -10.38 17.24
C MET A 52 6.66 -9.20 16.41
N ILE A 53 6.21 -9.46 15.18
CA ILE A 53 5.63 -8.42 14.32
C ILE A 53 4.36 -7.83 14.93
N GLU A 54 3.50 -8.64 15.54
CA GLU A 54 2.27 -8.16 16.17
C GLU A 54 2.56 -7.16 17.30
N HIS A 55 3.55 -7.48 18.12
CA HIS A 55 4.02 -6.60 19.19
C HIS A 55 4.59 -5.29 18.65
N LEU A 56 5.49 -5.38 17.68
CA LEU A 56 6.14 -4.21 17.07
C LEU A 56 5.16 -3.31 16.35
N THR A 57 4.16 -3.89 15.66
CA THR A 57 3.09 -3.13 14.98
C THR A 57 2.34 -2.29 15.99
N THR A 58 1.93 -2.92 17.10
CA THR A 58 1.18 -2.26 18.17
C THR A 58 1.97 -1.08 18.73
N LYS A 59 3.25 -1.28 19.05
CA LYS A 59 4.15 -0.22 19.53
C LYS A 59 4.33 0.89 18.51
N THR A 60 4.65 0.55 17.26
CA THR A 60 4.87 1.51 16.16
C THR A 60 3.64 2.38 15.96
N PHE A 61 2.45 1.78 15.94
CA PHE A 61 1.20 2.51 15.70
C PHE A 61 0.79 3.36 16.88
N SER A 62 1.14 2.97 18.12
CA SER A 62 0.97 3.84 19.29
C SER A 62 1.76 5.16 19.19
N ILE A 63 2.82 5.18 18.39
CA ILE A 63 3.68 6.35 18.14
C ILE A 63 3.15 7.11 16.93
N LEU A 64 2.97 6.44 15.78
CA LEU A 64 2.58 7.07 14.52
C LEU A 64 1.16 7.67 14.56
N ASN A 65 0.24 7.10 15.35
CA ASN A 65 -1.12 7.63 15.49
C ASN A 65 -1.22 8.89 16.37
N LYS A 66 -0.13 9.32 17.02
CA LYS A 66 -0.12 10.59 17.75
C LYS A 66 -0.17 11.78 16.78
N PRO A 67 -0.68 12.95 17.20
CA PRO A 67 -0.52 14.18 16.43
C PRO A 67 0.95 14.39 16.05
N ASP A 68 1.21 14.74 14.79
CA ASP A 68 2.56 14.87 14.21
C ASP A 68 3.45 13.62 14.30
N GLY A 69 2.93 12.45 14.70
CA GLY A 69 3.71 11.23 14.91
C GLY A 69 4.50 10.79 13.68
N PHE A 70 3.90 10.88 12.49
CA PHE A 70 4.57 10.62 11.21
C PHE A 70 5.68 11.62 10.86
N LYS A 71 5.53 12.88 11.29
CA LYS A 71 6.51 13.95 11.03
C LYS A 71 7.71 13.84 11.97
N GLU A 72 7.46 13.49 13.23
CA GLU A 72 8.48 13.36 14.26
C GLU A 72 9.22 12.01 14.21
N ASN A 73 8.62 11.00 13.60
CA ASN A 73 9.16 9.63 13.54
C ASN A 73 9.15 9.11 12.09
N SER A 74 9.63 9.94 11.16
CA SER A 74 9.66 9.60 9.73
C SER A 74 10.50 8.35 9.44
N ASP A 75 11.46 8.02 10.30
CA ASP A 75 12.26 6.80 10.18
C ASP A 75 11.47 5.53 10.51
N LEU A 76 10.44 5.61 11.37
CA LEU A 76 9.56 4.48 11.67
C LEU A 76 8.62 4.12 10.50
N VAL A 77 8.55 4.94 9.45
CA VAL A 77 7.89 4.60 8.18
C VAL A 77 8.58 3.40 7.50
N ASP A 78 9.86 3.11 7.80
CA ASP A 78 10.53 1.87 7.38
C ASP A 78 9.81 0.59 7.86
N PHE A 79 8.92 0.70 8.85
CA PHE A 79 8.02 -0.38 9.26
C PHE A 79 7.21 -0.93 8.10
N TYR A 80 6.78 -0.09 7.14
CA TYR A 80 6.03 -0.57 5.98
C TYR A 80 6.90 -1.41 5.02
N ARG A 81 8.22 -1.23 5.01
CA ARG A 81 9.14 -2.10 4.26
C ARG A 81 9.24 -3.50 4.88
N LEU A 82 9.00 -3.60 6.19
CA LEU A 82 8.91 -4.89 6.88
C LEU A 82 7.71 -5.69 6.39
N SER A 83 6.56 -5.02 6.19
CA SER A 83 5.34 -5.61 5.62
C SER A 83 5.61 -6.29 4.26
N SER A 84 6.40 -5.65 3.38
CA SER A 84 6.78 -6.23 2.09
C SER A 84 7.60 -7.52 2.23
N ARG A 85 8.55 -7.57 3.17
CA ARG A 85 9.36 -8.78 3.43
C ARG A 85 8.54 -9.92 4.03
N LEU A 86 7.58 -9.61 4.90
CA LEU A 86 6.67 -10.61 5.47
C LEU A 86 5.81 -11.26 4.39
N LEU A 87 5.30 -10.47 3.44
CA LEU A 87 4.61 -10.99 2.26
C LEU A 87 5.48 -11.87 1.37
N GLN A 88 6.81 -11.66 1.35
CA GLN A 88 7.73 -12.45 0.56
C GLN A 88 8.20 -13.75 1.24
N ARG A 89 8.32 -13.74 2.58
CA ARG A 89 8.96 -14.84 3.34
C ARG A 89 7.98 -15.68 4.14
N CYS A 90 6.93 -15.09 4.68
CA CYS A 90 5.92 -15.78 5.49
C CYS A 90 4.49 -15.31 5.11
N PRO A 91 4.10 -15.41 3.83
CA PRO A 91 2.86 -14.84 3.32
C PRO A 91 1.59 -15.41 3.95
N LEU A 92 1.57 -16.70 4.27
CA LEU A 92 0.37 -17.35 4.80
C LEU A 92 0.11 -16.96 6.26
N GLU A 93 1.17 -16.94 7.06
CA GLU A 93 1.14 -16.63 8.47
C GLU A 93 0.91 -15.13 8.68
N TYR A 94 1.58 -14.28 7.89
CA TYR A 94 1.36 -12.83 7.94
C TYR A 94 -0.07 -12.46 7.53
N ARG A 95 -0.66 -13.16 6.55
CA ARG A 95 -2.06 -12.92 6.16
C ARG A 95 -3.07 -13.30 7.24
N LYS A 96 -2.77 -14.34 8.02
CA LYS A 96 -3.63 -14.76 9.15
C LYS A 96 -3.41 -13.91 10.40
N SER A 97 -2.35 -13.11 10.43
CA SER A 97 -2.04 -12.26 11.57
C SER A 97 -3.07 -11.15 11.73
N SER A 98 -3.22 -10.69 12.97
CA SER A 98 -4.14 -9.59 13.31
C SER A 98 -3.69 -8.24 12.77
N VAL A 99 -2.45 -8.12 12.29
CA VAL A 99 -1.81 -6.83 11.97
C VAL A 99 -1.87 -6.41 10.52
N ILE A 100 -2.15 -7.33 9.59
CA ILE A 100 -2.17 -6.99 8.16
C ILE A 100 -3.22 -5.90 7.83
N GLN A 101 -4.40 -5.98 8.46
CA GLN A 101 -5.46 -5.00 8.24
C GLN A 101 -5.11 -3.61 8.81
N PRO A 102 -4.73 -3.47 10.10
CA PRO A 102 -4.26 -2.19 10.64
C PRO A 102 -3.14 -1.55 9.83
N ILE A 103 -2.21 -2.35 9.30
CA ILE A 103 -1.11 -1.86 8.48
C ILE A 103 -1.60 -1.25 7.17
N ILE A 104 -2.52 -1.91 6.49
CA ILE A 104 -3.10 -1.40 5.25
C ILE A 104 -3.90 -0.12 5.53
N GLU A 105 -4.72 -0.10 6.59
CA GLU A 105 -5.53 1.05 6.99
C GLU A 105 -4.67 2.28 7.30
N GLN A 106 -3.48 2.10 7.84
CA GLN A 106 -2.52 3.19 8.07
C GLN A 106 -1.80 3.68 6.81
N ILE A 107 -1.50 2.79 5.85
CA ILE A 107 -0.80 3.17 4.62
C ILE A 107 -1.66 4.08 3.74
N ILE A 108 -2.96 3.80 3.61
CA ILE A 108 -3.86 4.50 2.68
C ILE A 108 -3.92 6.02 2.91
N PRO A 109 -4.23 6.54 4.12
CA PRO A 109 -4.27 7.98 4.34
C PRO A 109 -2.88 8.63 4.26
N ASN A 110 -1.81 7.87 4.51
CA ASN A 110 -0.43 8.35 4.59
C ASN A 110 0.37 8.11 3.31
N CYS A 111 -0.26 7.63 2.23
CA CYS A 111 0.42 7.30 0.97
C CYS A 111 1.04 8.52 0.26
N HIS A 112 0.68 9.73 0.70
CA HIS A 112 1.25 11.00 0.24
C HIS A 112 2.59 11.35 0.91
N LEU A 113 2.97 10.62 1.97
CA LEU A 113 4.25 10.74 2.64
C LEU A 113 5.24 9.83 1.90
N GLU A 114 6.05 10.43 1.03
CA GLU A 114 6.98 9.71 0.16
C GLU A 114 7.98 8.85 0.95
N HIS A 115 8.15 7.58 0.54
CA HIS A 115 9.44 6.91 0.51
C HIS A 115 9.46 5.90 -0.66
N ARG A 116 10.06 6.34 -1.78
CA ARG A 116 10.44 5.50 -2.92
C ARG A 116 11.41 4.42 -2.45
N ASP A 117 11.01 3.15 -2.46
CA ASP A 117 11.84 1.97 -2.84
C ASP A 117 11.28 0.68 -2.24
N ALA A 118 10.33 0.03 -2.92
CA ALA A 118 9.93 -1.34 -2.58
C ALA A 118 9.26 -2.12 -3.72
N SER A 119 9.92 -2.27 -4.89
CA SER A 119 9.40 -3.14 -5.96
C SER A 119 10.52 -3.88 -6.70
N SER A 120 10.97 -5.05 -6.22
CA SER A 120 11.46 -6.12 -7.12
C SER A 120 11.56 -7.49 -6.43
N LYS A 121 11.07 -8.52 -7.15
CA LYS A 121 11.31 -9.98 -7.02
C LYS A 121 10.31 -10.77 -6.14
N ILE A 122 9.25 -11.26 -6.79
CA ILE A 122 8.52 -12.46 -6.36
C ILE A 122 8.59 -13.48 -7.52
N LYS A 123 9.26 -14.61 -7.29
CA LYS A 123 9.43 -15.73 -8.25
C LYS A 123 8.93 -17.04 -7.60
N ASN A 124 7.63 -17.30 -7.59
CA ASN A 124 7.13 -18.67 -7.46
C ASN A 124 5.68 -18.83 -7.95
N LYS A 125 5.47 -19.71 -8.96
CA LYS A 125 4.23 -19.82 -9.75
C LYS A 125 3.13 -20.71 -9.17
N SER A 126 3.44 -21.60 -8.21
CA SER A 126 2.45 -22.52 -7.62
C SER A 126 1.74 -21.96 -6.39
N GLU A 127 2.39 -21.09 -5.61
CA GLU A 127 1.78 -20.37 -4.47
C GLU A 127 0.88 -19.21 -4.95
N LEU A 128 1.02 -18.82 -6.23
CA LEU A 128 0.36 -17.69 -6.85
C LEU A 128 -1.17 -17.83 -6.98
N SER A 129 -1.76 -19.02 -7.04
CA SER A 129 -3.21 -19.19 -7.24
C SER A 129 -4.02 -18.95 -5.96
N GLU A 130 -3.56 -19.48 -4.83
CA GLU A 130 -4.18 -19.27 -3.50
C GLU A 130 -3.84 -17.89 -2.92
N ILE A 131 -2.65 -17.34 -3.24
CA ILE A 131 -2.32 -15.94 -2.98
C ILE A 131 -3.26 -15.03 -3.79
N ARG A 132 -3.57 -15.35 -5.04
CA ARG A 132 -4.40 -14.50 -5.91
C ARG A 132 -5.87 -14.46 -5.47
N SER A 133 -6.47 -15.56 -5.03
CA SER A 133 -7.87 -15.54 -4.58
C SER A 133 -8.09 -14.73 -3.29
N LEU A 134 -7.17 -14.80 -2.33
CA LEU A 134 -7.23 -14.03 -1.08
C LEU A 134 -6.71 -12.59 -1.22
N SER A 135 -5.75 -12.34 -2.13
CA SER A 135 -5.35 -10.97 -2.47
C SER A 135 -6.48 -10.22 -3.19
N MET A 136 -7.36 -10.89 -3.94
CA MET A 136 -8.45 -10.22 -4.64
C MET A 136 -9.49 -9.58 -3.71
N SER A 137 -9.80 -10.16 -2.54
CA SER A 137 -10.77 -9.54 -1.61
C SER A 137 -10.20 -8.29 -0.90
N LEU A 138 -8.91 -8.33 -0.57
CA LEU A 138 -8.17 -7.15 -0.07
C LEU A 138 -8.01 -6.11 -1.18
N CYS A 139 -7.67 -6.51 -2.41
CA CYS A 139 -7.59 -5.63 -3.56
C CYS A 139 -8.95 -4.97 -3.86
N GLU A 140 -10.05 -5.72 -3.84
CA GLU A 140 -11.40 -5.18 -4.05
C GLU A 140 -11.77 -4.10 -3.03
N THR A 141 -11.40 -4.30 -1.77
CA THR A 141 -11.69 -3.34 -0.70
C THR A 141 -10.76 -2.13 -0.76
N TYR A 142 -9.46 -2.35 -0.96
CA TYR A 142 -8.44 -1.31 -0.76
C TYR A 142 -7.98 -0.64 -2.06
N ILE A 143 -7.76 -1.39 -3.15
CA ILE A 143 -7.32 -0.80 -4.43
C ILE A 143 -8.43 0.07 -5.01
N SER A 144 -9.69 -0.33 -4.88
CA SER A 144 -10.82 0.51 -5.30
C SER A 144 -10.85 1.86 -4.58
N ASN A 145 -10.67 1.85 -3.26
CA ASN A 145 -10.68 3.08 -2.45
C ASN A 145 -9.42 3.92 -2.69
N LEU A 146 -8.25 3.29 -2.83
CA LEU A 146 -7.00 3.96 -3.15
C LEU A 146 -7.06 4.62 -4.54
N LEU A 147 -7.56 3.91 -5.55
CA LEU A 147 -7.78 4.46 -6.90
C LEU A 147 -8.65 5.72 -6.82
N THR A 148 -9.74 5.65 -6.05
CA THR A 148 -10.63 6.81 -5.83
C THR A 148 -9.88 7.98 -5.20
N ALA A 149 -9.12 7.74 -4.13
CA ALA A 149 -8.35 8.76 -3.43
C ALA A 149 -7.29 9.41 -4.33
N LEU A 150 -6.59 8.61 -5.16
CA LEU A 150 -5.55 9.10 -6.06
C LEU A 150 -6.11 9.90 -7.23
N ILE A 151 -7.19 9.44 -7.87
CA ILE A 151 -7.87 10.24 -8.92
C ILE A 151 -8.39 11.54 -8.31
N ARG A 152 -8.97 11.49 -7.11
CA ARG A 152 -9.44 12.68 -6.40
C ARG A 152 -8.29 13.64 -6.06
N ALA A 153 -7.11 13.15 -5.71
CA ALA A 153 -5.94 13.97 -5.44
C ALA A 153 -5.52 14.76 -6.69
N ILE A 154 -5.51 14.13 -7.87
CA ILE A 154 -5.23 14.78 -9.15
C ILE A 154 -6.29 15.83 -9.48
N VAL A 155 -7.57 15.44 -9.39
CA VAL A 155 -8.70 16.23 -9.86
C VAL A 155 -8.98 17.43 -8.93
N ILE A 156 -8.98 17.22 -7.61
CA ILE A 156 -9.44 18.21 -6.63
C ILE A 156 -8.27 18.89 -5.91
N SER A 157 -7.22 18.13 -5.56
CA SER A 157 -6.16 18.63 -4.67
C SER A 157 -4.94 19.18 -5.42
N HIS A 158 -4.94 19.10 -6.76
CA HIS A 158 -3.91 19.66 -7.64
C HIS A 158 -2.48 19.27 -7.24
N VAL A 159 -2.18 17.98 -7.36
CA VAL A 159 -0.83 17.45 -7.09
C VAL A 159 0.21 17.92 -8.12
N PRO A 160 1.50 18.06 -7.74
CA PRO A 160 2.61 18.30 -8.67
C PRO A 160 2.69 17.25 -9.79
N SER A 161 3.28 17.63 -10.93
CA SER A 161 3.43 16.74 -12.09
C SER A 161 4.21 15.46 -11.81
N SER A 162 5.20 15.51 -10.91
CA SER A 162 5.94 14.33 -10.45
C SER A 162 5.04 13.31 -9.76
N ILE A 163 4.15 13.79 -8.87
CA ILE A 163 3.18 12.94 -8.15
C ILE A 163 2.13 12.41 -9.13
N ARG A 164 1.64 13.25 -10.03
CA ARG A 164 0.67 12.83 -11.06
C ARG A 164 1.25 11.72 -11.93
N SER A 165 2.51 11.83 -12.37
CA SER A 165 3.19 10.78 -13.16
C SER A 165 3.24 9.44 -12.41
N SER A 166 3.57 9.45 -11.11
CA SER A 166 3.58 8.23 -10.30
C SER A 166 2.19 7.64 -10.10
N ILE A 167 1.15 8.47 -9.95
CA ILE A 167 -0.24 8.00 -9.92
C ILE A 167 -0.63 7.38 -11.26
N SER A 168 -0.23 7.98 -12.37
CA SER A 168 -0.51 7.48 -13.73
C SER A 168 0.16 6.12 -13.98
N GLU A 169 1.38 5.92 -13.49
CA GLU A 169 2.05 4.60 -13.48
C GLU A 169 1.25 3.58 -12.68
N PHE A 170 0.81 3.93 -11.48
CA PHE A 170 0.00 3.03 -10.64
C PHE A 170 -1.35 2.67 -11.28
N VAL A 171 -2.07 3.66 -11.84
CA VAL A 171 -3.32 3.44 -12.58
C VAL A 171 -3.09 2.51 -13.77
N CYS A 172 -1.97 2.68 -14.48
CA CYS A 172 -1.58 1.81 -15.58
C CYS A 172 -1.33 0.37 -15.12
N GLU A 173 -0.63 0.18 -14.00
CA GLU A 173 -0.43 -1.14 -13.41
C GLU A 173 -1.75 -1.81 -13.02
N ILE A 174 -2.69 -1.08 -12.41
CA ILE A 174 -4.03 -1.62 -12.10
C ILE A 174 -4.73 -2.06 -13.39
N LYS A 175 -4.70 -1.23 -14.44
CA LYS A 175 -5.34 -1.55 -15.72
C LYS A 175 -4.74 -2.80 -16.37
N ILE A 176 -3.43 -2.99 -16.25
CA ILE A 176 -2.73 -4.19 -16.77
C ILE A 176 -3.07 -5.44 -15.95
N TYR A 177 -2.95 -5.35 -14.63
CA TYR A 177 -3.01 -6.52 -13.74
C TYR A 177 -4.42 -6.88 -13.26
N MET A 178 -5.35 -5.93 -13.27
CA MET A 178 -6.72 -6.03 -12.77
C MET A 178 -7.73 -5.55 -13.84
N SER A 179 -7.51 -5.93 -15.10
CA SER A 179 -8.28 -5.44 -16.25
C SER A 179 -9.78 -5.73 -16.19
N ASP A 180 -10.18 -6.80 -15.50
CA ASP A 180 -11.59 -7.17 -15.27
C ASP A 180 -12.28 -6.27 -14.22
N LYS A 181 -11.52 -5.78 -13.24
CA LYS A 181 -12.04 -4.95 -12.13
C LYS A 181 -11.88 -3.46 -12.35
N PHE A 182 -10.84 -3.06 -13.09
CA PHE A 182 -10.52 -1.66 -13.32
C PHE A 182 -11.71 -0.81 -13.80
N PRO A 183 -12.54 -1.26 -14.78
CA PRO A 183 -13.71 -0.48 -15.20
C PRO A 183 -14.72 -0.27 -14.06
N GLN A 184 -14.96 -1.30 -13.25
CA GLN A 184 -15.88 -1.20 -12.11
C GLN A 184 -15.37 -0.23 -11.03
N TRP A 185 -14.08 -0.28 -10.72
CA TRP A 185 -13.47 0.61 -9.74
C TRP A 185 -13.34 2.05 -10.23
N LEU A 186 -13.04 2.24 -11.51
CA LEU A 186 -13.03 3.56 -12.13
C LEU A 186 -14.44 4.17 -12.06
N GLN A 187 -15.48 3.41 -12.43
CA GLN A 187 -16.86 3.87 -12.37
C GLN A 187 -17.25 4.29 -10.93
N LYS A 188 -16.88 3.49 -9.92
CA LYS A 188 -17.09 3.85 -8.52
C LYS A 188 -16.35 5.13 -8.13
N SER A 189 -15.07 5.24 -8.46
CA SER A 189 -14.24 6.43 -8.17
C SER A 189 -14.90 7.69 -8.73
N LEU A 190 -15.36 7.59 -9.96
CA LEU A 190 -16.04 8.62 -10.71
C LEU A 190 -17.40 9.01 -10.09
N THR A 191 -18.18 8.06 -9.55
CA THR A 191 -19.40 8.40 -8.81
C THR A 191 -19.14 9.11 -7.47
N GLU A 192 -17.99 8.87 -6.84
CA GLU A 192 -17.63 9.49 -5.55
C GLU A 192 -16.99 10.88 -5.70
N ILE A 193 -16.48 11.22 -6.89
CA ILE A 193 -15.91 12.54 -7.16
C ILE A 193 -17.07 13.55 -7.35
N PRO A 194 -17.12 14.65 -6.57
CA PRO A 194 -18.20 15.62 -6.66
C PRO A 194 -18.23 16.29 -8.04
N ARG A 195 -19.34 16.14 -8.77
CA ARG A 195 -19.55 16.81 -10.07
C ARG A 195 -20.02 18.26 -9.95
N THR A 196 -20.33 18.69 -8.74
CA THR A 196 -20.79 20.05 -8.45
C THR A 196 -19.79 20.77 -7.57
N SER A 197 -19.81 22.10 -7.66
CA SER A 197 -19.01 22.96 -6.77
C SER A 197 -19.33 22.75 -5.30
N LYS A 198 -18.48 23.24 -4.40
CA LYS A 198 -18.58 23.04 -2.94
C LYS A 198 -19.96 23.41 -2.34
N ASN A 199 -20.75 24.25 -3.01
CA ASN A 199 -22.10 24.66 -2.60
C ASN A 199 -23.23 23.92 -3.36
N GLY A 200 -22.90 23.00 -4.26
CA GLY A 200 -23.86 22.20 -5.03
C GLY A 200 -24.57 22.95 -6.17
N LEU A 201 -24.29 24.24 -6.38
CA LEU A 201 -25.09 25.10 -7.26
C LEU A 201 -24.65 25.08 -8.73
N VAL A 202 -23.39 24.74 -8.98
CA VAL A 202 -22.78 24.74 -10.32
C VAL A 202 -22.28 23.35 -10.65
N GLU A 203 -22.72 22.80 -11.77
CA GLU A 203 -22.16 21.59 -12.37
C GLU A 203 -20.77 21.91 -12.95
N ILE A 204 -19.73 21.31 -12.37
CA ILE A 204 -18.35 21.42 -12.82
C ILE A 204 -18.12 20.51 -14.02
N VAL A 205 -18.64 19.28 -13.95
CA VAL A 205 -18.46 18.25 -14.99
C VAL A 205 -19.79 17.60 -15.34
N THR A 206 -20.10 17.60 -16.63
CA THR A 206 -21.31 16.99 -17.19
C THR A 206 -21.24 15.46 -17.17
N SER A 207 -22.40 14.80 -17.19
CA SER A 207 -22.49 13.33 -17.29
C SER A 207 -21.77 12.82 -18.54
N LYS A 208 -21.79 13.60 -19.62
CA LYS A 208 -21.15 13.27 -20.89
C LYS A 208 -19.62 13.32 -20.80
N GLN A 209 -19.06 14.37 -20.20
CA GLN A 209 -17.61 14.48 -19.98
C GLN A 209 -17.08 13.36 -19.07
N HIS A 210 -17.89 12.99 -18.08
CA HIS A 210 -17.60 11.88 -17.19
C HIS A 210 -17.55 10.53 -17.94
N GLU A 211 -18.55 10.26 -18.79
CA GLU A 211 -18.60 9.05 -19.61
C GLU A 211 -17.46 9.03 -20.65
N GLN A 212 -17.12 10.19 -21.23
CA GLN A 212 -15.99 10.33 -22.14
C GLN A 212 -14.67 9.99 -21.47
N PHE A 213 -14.42 10.52 -20.26
CA PHE A 213 -13.22 10.19 -19.50
C PHE A 213 -13.18 8.72 -19.10
N TYR A 214 -14.31 8.16 -18.66
CA TYR A 214 -14.41 6.73 -18.35
C TYR A 214 -14.02 5.86 -19.55
N LYS A 215 -14.56 6.15 -20.73
CA LYS A 215 -14.24 5.45 -21.99
C LYS A 215 -12.77 5.62 -22.35
N ALA A 216 -12.28 6.86 -22.35
CA ALA A 216 -10.89 7.16 -22.67
C ALA A 216 -9.91 6.38 -21.79
N LEU A 217 -10.14 6.35 -20.47
CA LEU A 217 -9.24 5.64 -19.55
C LEU A 217 -9.38 4.11 -19.64
N CYS A 218 -10.57 3.58 -19.92
CA CYS A 218 -10.76 2.14 -20.14
C CYS A 218 -10.14 1.66 -21.46
N GLU A 219 -10.29 2.44 -22.53
CA GLU A 219 -9.95 2.05 -23.91
C GLU A 219 -8.53 2.48 -24.33
N SER A 220 -7.90 3.41 -23.60
CA SER A 220 -6.54 3.88 -23.91
C SER A 220 -5.52 2.74 -23.93
N ASP A 221 -4.36 2.98 -24.54
CA ASP A 221 -3.24 2.08 -24.36
C ASP A 221 -2.77 2.04 -22.88
N THR A 222 -1.99 1.02 -22.53
CA THR A 222 -1.40 0.89 -21.19
C THR A 222 -0.03 1.56 -21.15
N GLN A 223 0.09 2.76 -21.71
CA GLN A 223 1.27 3.61 -21.51
C GLN A 223 0.95 4.64 -20.41
N SER A 224 1.84 4.78 -19.44
CA SER A 224 1.64 5.71 -18.32
C SER A 224 1.50 7.16 -18.78
N SER A 225 2.16 7.56 -19.87
CA SER A 225 2.03 8.88 -20.49
C SER A 225 0.64 9.16 -21.04
N THR A 226 -0.02 8.15 -21.63
CA THR A 226 -1.40 8.28 -22.14
C THR A 226 -2.37 8.40 -20.97
N ILE A 227 -2.19 7.58 -19.93
CA ILE A 227 -2.99 7.68 -18.69
C ILE A 227 -2.82 9.06 -18.03
N ASP A 228 -1.59 9.57 -17.95
CA ASP A 228 -1.32 10.91 -17.41
C ASP A 228 -2.02 12.01 -18.20
N TYR A 229 -1.99 11.92 -19.53
CA TYR A 229 -2.67 12.85 -20.41
C TYR A 229 -4.18 12.87 -20.18
N GLU A 230 -4.82 11.70 -20.08
CA GLU A 230 -6.26 11.61 -19.83
C GLU A 230 -6.63 12.14 -18.44
N LEU A 231 -5.86 11.79 -17.41
CA LEU A 231 -6.05 12.28 -16.04
C LEU A 231 -5.92 13.80 -15.94
N GLU A 232 -4.91 14.38 -16.58
CA GLU A 232 -4.71 15.83 -16.61
C GLU A 232 -5.81 16.54 -17.42
N THR A 233 -6.24 15.96 -18.54
CA THR A 233 -7.33 16.51 -19.37
C THR A 233 -8.63 16.56 -18.59
N PHE A 234 -8.93 15.50 -17.83
CA PHE A 234 -10.10 15.47 -16.96
C PHE A 234 -9.98 16.44 -15.78
N ALA A 235 -8.80 16.51 -15.13
CA ALA A 235 -8.57 17.42 -14.01
C ALA A 235 -8.73 18.90 -14.40
N LYS A 236 -8.42 19.28 -15.65
CA LYS A 236 -8.65 20.64 -16.16
C LYS A 236 -10.13 21.04 -16.18
N LEU A 237 -11.07 20.10 -16.20
CA LEU A 237 -12.50 20.42 -16.12
C LEU A 237 -12.91 20.90 -14.72
N TYR A 238 -12.10 20.62 -13.70
CA TYR A 238 -12.31 21.01 -12.31
C TYR A 238 -11.58 22.29 -11.90
N ARG A 239 -10.87 22.91 -12.85
CA ARG A 239 -10.13 24.17 -12.69
C ARG A 239 -10.92 25.31 -13.33
#